data_AF-A0A6G3USJ8-F1
#
_entry.id   AF-A0A6G3USJ8-F1
#
_cell.length_a   1.000
_cell.length_b   1.000
_cell.length_c   1.000
_cell.angle_alpha   90.00
_cell.angle_beta   90.00
_cell.angle_gamma   90.00
#
_symmetry.space_group_name_H-M   'P 1'
#
loop_
_entity.id
_entity.type
_entity.pdbx_description
1 polymer ?
#
loop_
_entity_poly.entity_id
_entity_poly.type
_entity_poly.pdbx_seq_one_letter_code
_entity_poly.pdbx_strand_id
1 'polypeptide(L)'
;MGVAGPFPSYAARPPGPVMDRDEADRALARLGAEHEAIETSLLALQDHAGRRLLEGAELSGVTRERWTVTERSITLLWSYFDAYAGVLDEARKVRARRRHPNREDLAALTELLRGEGVTVAHAAAGHDPSVSGPARLSERFTLEELVSRMNGLYANALDMVVASDTVWSAMPARIDLLAAELRRTHSLAHSVGVRPGEHPAGDDLDAITEELATLRAQVIADPLAFWLPGPGSAAPGGGRPDTARYD
;
A
#
# COMPACT_ATOMS: atom_id res chain seq x y z
N MET A 1 -12.59 -8.47 -6.67
CA MET A 1 -11.16 -8.77 -6.90
C MET A 1 -10.61 -9.23 -5.56
N GLY A 2 -10.03 -10.43 -5.48
CA GLY A 2 -9.46 -10.93 -4.21
C GLY A 2 -8.35 -10.00 -3.74
N VAL A 3 -8.43 -9.52 -2.50
CA VAL A 3 -7.40 -8.66 -1.91
C VAL A 3 -6.15 -9.52 -1.74
N ALA A 4 -5.06 -9.18 -2.43
CA ALA A 4 -3.80 -9.90 -2.29
C ALA A 4 -3.28 -9.70 -0.85
N GLY A 5 -3.27 -10.78 -0.08
CA GLY A 5 -2.80 -10.79 1.31
C GLY A 5 -1.29 -10.57 1.43
N PRO A 6 -0.77 -10.49 2.66
CA PRO A 6 0.67 -10.38 2.91
C PRO A 6 1.45 -11.50 2.22
N PHE A 7 2.70 -11.21 1.83
CA PHE A 7 3.60 -12.19 1.23
C PHE A 7 3.80 -13.36 2.21
N PRO A 8 3.74 -14.62 1.72
CA PRO A 8 4.06 -15.76 2.56
C PRO A 8 5.50 -15.64 3.05
N SER A 9 5.70 -15.62 4.36
CA SER A 9 7.02 -15.76 4.99
C SER A 9 7.18 -17.20 5.47
N TYR A 10 8.11 -17.92 4.88
CA TYR A 10 8.43 -19.28 5.31
C TYR A 10 9.51 -19.23 6.38
N ALA A 11 9.09 -19.31 7.65
CA ALA A 11 9.95 -19.26 8.84
C ALA A 11 11.27 -20.03 8.67
N ALA A 12 12.40 -19.38 8.98
CA ALA A 12 13.71 -20.02 8.90
C ALA A 12 13.97 -21.00 10.05
N ARG A 13 14.55 -22.14 9.66
CA ARG A 13 15.27 -23.04 10.55
C ARG A 13 16.59 -22.35 10.96
N PRO A 14 17.06 -22.47 12.21
CA PRO A 14 18.35 -21.89 12.64
C PRO A 14 19.50 -22.27 11.71
N PRO A 15 20.59 -21.47 11.60
CA PRO A 15 21.68 -21.71 10.67
C PRO A 15 22.25 -23.12 10.90
N GLY A 16 21.79 -24.04 10.07
CA GLY A 16 22.19 -25.44 10.11
C GLY A 16 23.58 -25.62 9.51
N PRO A 17 24.12 -26.83 9.55
CA PRO A 17 25.31 -27.18 8.77
C PRO A 17 25.13 -26.77 7.29
N VAL A 18 26.26 -26.62 6.58
CA VAL A 18 26.28 -26.33 5.13
C VAL A 18 25.26 -27.19 4.41
N MET A 19 24.40 -26.55 3.62
CA MET A 19 23.30 -27.22 2.93
C MET A 19 23.84 -28.31 2.03
N ASP A 20 23.15 -29.45 2.00
CA ASP A 20 23.35 -30.40 0.92
C ASP A 20 22.67 -29.88 -0.38
N ARG A 21 22.94 -30.57 -1.49
CA ARG A 21 22.40 -30.18 -2.80
C ARG A 21 20.88 -30.18 -2.83
N ASP A 22 20.24 -31.19 -2.25
CA ASP A 22 18.79 -31.35 -2.31
C ASP A 22 18.09 -30.33 -1.41
N GLU A 23 18.72 -29.95 -0.30
CA GLU A 23 18.30 -28.84 0.54
C GLU A 23 18.43 -27.51 -0.18
N ALA A 24 19.53 -27.26 -0.89
CA ALA A 24 19.74 -26.06 -1.70
C ALA A 24 18.71 -25.94 -2.85
N ASP A 25 18.48 -27.04 -3.57
CA ASP A 25 17.48 -27.10 -4.65
C ASP A 25 16.07 -26.83 -4.13
N ARG A 26 15.69 -27.42 -2.99
CA ARG A 26 14.40 -27.14 -2.35
C ARG A 26 14.29 -25.70 -1.86
N ALA A 27 15.35 -25.10 -1.35
CA ALA A 27 15.34 -23.71 -0.91
C ALA A 27 15.17 -22.75 -2.10
N LEU A 28 15.91 -22.97 -3.19
CA LEU A 28 15.78 -22.18 -4.42
C LEU A 28 14.38 -22.30 -5.04
N ALA A 29 13.78 -23.49 -5.01
CA ALA A 29 12.41 -23.69 -5.47
C ALA A 29 11.40 -22.90 -4.62
N ARG A 30 11.52 -22.93 -3.28
CA ARG A 30 10.65 -22.17 -2.38
C ARG A 30 10.79 -20.66 -2.57
N LEU A 31 12.02 -20.15 -2.62
CA LEU A 31 12.30 -18.72 -2.82
C LEU A 31 11.89 -18.26 -4.23
N GLY A 32 11.95 -19.14 -5.23
CA GLY A 32 11.37 -18.89 -6.55
C GLY A 32 9.85 -18.66 -6.49
N ALA A 33 9.12 -19.51 -5.77
CA ALA A 33 7.68 -19.32 -5.59
C ALA A 33 7.35 -18.07 -4.74
N GLU A 34 8.17 -17.77 -3.73
CA GLU A 34 8.03 -16.55 -2.92
C GLU A 34 8.26 -15.29 -3.77
N HIS A 35 9.30 -15.27 -4.62
CA HIS A 35 9.55 -14.20 -5.59
C HIS A 35 8.33 -13.92 -6.47
N GLU A 36 7.77 -14.96 -7.11
CA GLU A 36 6.61 -14.82 -8.00
C GLU A 36 5.37 -14.31 -7.25
N ALA A 37 5.16 -14.77 -6.01
CA ALA A 37 4.07 -14.29 -5.17
C ALA A 37 4.25 -12.82 -4.78
N ILE A 38 5.48 -12.41 -4.46
CA ILE A 38 5.82 -11.03 -4.15
C ILE A 38 5.56 -10.14 -5.37
N GLU A 39 6.15 -10.49 -6.52
CA GLU A 39 5.98 -9.78 -7.78
C GLU A 39 4.51 -9.58 -8.14
N THR A 40 3.72 -10.65 -8.06
CA THR A 40 2.28 -10.61 -8.34
C THR A 40 1.55 -9.60 -7.45
N SER A 41 1.86 -9.56 -6.14
CA SER A 41 1.16 -8.64 -5.24
C SER A 41 1.64 -7.19 -5.41
N LEU A 42 2.91 -6.97 -5.74
CA LEU A 42 3.43 -5.63 -6.07
C LEU A 42 2.78 -5.07 -7.34
N LEU A 43 2.64 -5.89 -8.37
CA LEU A 43 1.91 -5.51 -9.59
C LEU A 43 0.43 -5.23 -9.29
N ALA A 44 -0.22 -6.05 -8.44
CA ALA A 44 -1.59 -5.79 -8.03
C ALA A 44 -1.76 -4.45 -7.28
N LEU A 45 -0.80 -4.08 -6.42
CA LEU A 45 -0.78 -2.77 -5.76
C LEU A 45 -0.57 -1.64 -6.76
N GLN A 46 0.30 -1.82 -7.76
CA GLN A 46 0.52 -0.84 -8.83
C GLN A 46 -0.74 -0.62 -9.68
N ASP A 47 -1.46 -1.69 -10.00
CA ASP A 47 -2.67 -1.62 -10.83
C ASP A 47 -3.95 -1.27 -10.05
N HIS A 48 -3.83 -0.97 -8.76
CA HIS A 48 -4.99 -0.67 -7.94
C HIS A 48 -5.66 0.67 -8.34
N ALA A 49 -7.00 0.68 -8.42
CA ALA A 49 -7.76 1.86 -8.83
C ALA A 49 -7.54 3.06 -7.89
N GLY A 50 -7.69 2.87 -6.57
CA GLY A 50 -7.36 3.88 -5.56
C GLY A 50 -5.97 4.49 -5.71
N ARG A 51 -4.95 3.70 -6.09
CA ARG A 51 -3.59 4.21 -6.31
C ARG A 51 -3.54 5.17 -7.50
N ARG A 52 -4.08 4.77 -8.65
CA ARG A 52 -4.13 5.65 -9.83
C ARG A 52 -4.86 6.96 -9.56
N LEU A 53 -5.91 6.91 -8.74
CA LEU A 53 -6.64 8.11 -8.33
C LEU A 53 -5.80 9.00 -7.40
N LEU A 54 -5.06 8.42 -6.44
CA LEU A 54 -4.15 9.17 -5.57
C LEU A 54 -3.00 9.84 -6.36
N GLU A 55 -2.47 9.16 -7.38
CA GLU A 55 -1.41 9.71 -8.25
C GLU A 55 -1.91 10.84 -9.17
N GLY A 56 -3.19 10.81 -9.56
CA GLY A 56 -3.77 11.76 -10.51
C GLY A 56 -4.57 12.92 -9.91
N ALA A 57 -4.86 12.89 -8.61
CA ALA A 57 -5.70 13.88 -7.95
C ALA A 57 -4.88 15.00 -7.28
N GLU A 58 -5.45 16.21 -7.25
CA GLU A 58 -4.99 17.31 -6.40
C GLU A 58 -5.35 17.03 -4.94
N LEU A 59 -4.55 16.17 -4.29
CA LEU A 59 -4.77 15.74 -2.91
C LEU A 59 -4.60 16.90 -1.93
N SER A 60 -5.29 16.86 -0.80
CA SER A 60 -5.19 17.83 0.30
C SER A 60 -5.26 17.16 1.68
N GLY A 61 -5.00 17.95 2.73
CA GLY A 61 -5.13 17.53 4.12
C GLY A 61 -4.40 16.23 4.46
N VAL A 62 -5.09 15.35 5.19
CA VAL A 62 -4.50 14.11 5.74
C VAL A 62 -4.13 13.14 4.61
N THR A 63 -4.93 13.11 3.54
CA THR A 63 -4.64 12.25 2.38
C THR A 63 -3.31 12.64 1.73
N ARG A 64 -3.05 13.93 1.50
CA ARG A 64 -1.78 14.39 0.92
C ARG A 64 -0.58 14.02 1.79
N GLU A 65 -0.68 14.26 3.09
CA GLU A 65 0.39 13.96 4.06
C GLU A 65 0.73 12.47 4.06
N ARG A 66 -0.29 11.61 4.18
CA ARG A 66 -0.10 10.16 4.20
C ARG A 66 0.34 9.60 2.85
N TRP A 67 -0.17 10.14 1.74
CA TRP A 67 0.22 9.71 0.41
C TRP A 67 1.70 10.00 0.12
N THR A 68 2.20 11.17 0.52
CA THR A 68 3.62 11.55 0.35
C THR A 68 4.57 10.56 1.03
N VAL A 69 4.20 10.06 2.22
CA VAL A 69 4.98 9.03 2.93
C VAL A 69 4.84 7.69 2.22
N THR A 70 3.61 7.34 1.83
CA THR A 70 3.30 6.06 1.16
C THR A 70 4.01 5.91 -0.18
N GLU A 71 4.11 6.98 -0.97
CA GLU A 71 4.82 6.98 -2.26
C GLU A 71 6.31 6.64 -2.08
N ARG A 72 6.94 7.19 -1.05
CA ARG A 72 8.32 6.85 -0.68
C ARG A 72 8.43 5.40 -0.22
N SER A 73 7.47 4.92 0.57
CA SER A 73 7.40 3.51 1.00
C SER A 73 7.23 2.55 -0.18
N ILE A 74 6.46 2.91 -1.21
CA ILE A 74 6.31 2.11 -2.44
C ILE A 74 7.62 2.07 -3.23
N THR A 75 8.31 3.20 -3.34
CA THR A 75 9.64 3.27 -3.99
C THR A 75 10.66 2.38 -3.28
N LEU A 76 10.69 2.45 -1.95
CA LEU A 76 11.50 1.61 -1.07
C LEU A 76 11.17 0.11 -1.23
N LEU A 77 9.88 -0.22 -1.31
CA LEU A 77 9.38 -1.58 -1.49
C LEU A 77 9.90 -2.21 -2.80
N TRP A 78 9.87 -1.47 -3.91
CA TRP A 78 10.47 -1.93 -5.18
C TRP A 78 12.00 -2.08 -5.08
N SER A 79 12.67 -1.16 -4.39
CA SER A 79 14.13 -1.27 -4.19
C SER A 79 14.52 -2.52 -3.39
N TYR A 80 13.73 -2.89 -2.38
CA TYR A 80 13.90 -4.15 -1.65
C TYR A 80 13.59 -5.37 -2.52
N PHE A 81 12.56 -5.31 -3.36
CA PHE A 81 12.27 -6.39 -4.30
C PHE A 81 13.42 -6.62 -5.30
N ASP A 82 13.99 -5.56 -5.86
CA ASP A 82 15.13 -5.66 -6.78
C ASP A 82 16.36 -6.30 -6.10
N ALA A 83 16.61 -5.94 -4.83
CA ALA A 83 17.69 -6.54 -4.04
C ALA A 83 17.44 -8.03 -3.76
N TYR A 84 16.20 -8.40 -3.45
CA TYR A 84 15.77 -9.80 -3.29
C TYR A 84 16.00 -10.60 -4.58
N ALA A 85 15.52 -10.07 -5.71
CA ALA A 85 15.63 -10.69 -7.04
C ALA A 85 17.10 -10.88 -7.43
N GLY A 86 17.95 -9.89 -7.14
CA GLY A 86 19.40 -9.98 -7.37
C GLY A 86 20.06 -11.12 -6.60
N VAL A 87 19.78 -11.27 -5.30
CA VAL A 87 20.34 -12.37 -4.49
C VAL A 87 19.85 -13.74 -4.98
N LEU A 88 18.57 -13.85 -5.34
CA LEU A 88 18.01 -15.09 -5.86
C LEU A 88 18.61 -15.48 -7.22
N ASP A 89 18.83 -14.52 -8.11
CA ASP A 89 19.52 -14.73 -9.39
C ASP A 89 20.97 -15.17 -9.19
N GLU A 90 21.72 -14.52 -8.31
CA GLU A 90 23.08 -14.93 -7.96
C GLU A 90 23.13 -16.35 -7.37
N ALA A 91 22.21 -16.70 -6.47
CA ALA A 91 22.12 -18.05 -5.94
C ALA A 91 21.81 -19.09 -7.03
N ARG A 92 20.92 -18.78 -7.97
CA ARG A 92 20.64 -19.63 -9.15
C ARG A 92 21.87 -19.79 -10.03
N LYS A 93 22.62 -18.72 -10.28
CA LYS A 93 23.89 -18.77 -11.03
C LYS A 93 24.91 -19.67 -10.35
N VAL A 94 25.15 -19.52 -9.05
CA VAL A 94 26.06 -20.38 -8.29
C VAL A 94 25.65 -21.84 -8.41
N ARG A 95 24.35 -22.14 -8.26
CA ARG A 95 23.84 -23.52 -8.38
C ARG A 95 23.97 -24.09 -9.79
N ALA A 96 23.87 -23.27 -10.82
CA ALA A 96 23.94 -23.68 -12.23
C ALA A 96 25.38 -23.90 -12.74
N ARG A 97 26.42 -23.44 -12.02
CA ARG A 97 27.84 -23.58 -12.43
C ARG A 97 28.25 -25.01 -12.71
N ARG A 98 27.73 -25.98 -11.95
CA ARG A 98 28.13 -27.39 -12.02
C ARG A 98 26.94 -28.32 -11.81
N ARG A 99 26.96 -29.49 -12.48
CA ARG A 99 25.97 -30.57 -12.27
C ARG A 99 25.98 -31.08 -10.82
N HIS A 100 27.15 -31.11 -10.18
CA HIS A 100 27.34 -31.46 -8.78
C HIS A 100 28.11 -30.32 -8.10
N PRO A 101 27.45 -29.47 -7.30
CA PRO A 101 28.10 -28.41 -6.54
C PRO A 101 29.18 -28.98 -5.62
N ASN A 102 30.34 -28.34 -5.56
CA ASN A 102 31.37 -28.71 -4.59
C ASN A 102 31.07 -28.08 -3.21
N ARG A 103 31.90 -28.37 -2.20
CA ARG A 103 31.71 -27.83 -0.84
C ARG A 103 31.72 -26.30 -0.78
N GLU A 104 32.52 -25.66 -1.64
CA GLU A 104 32.62 -24.19 -1.73
C GLU A 104 31.33 -23.60 -2.33
N ASP A 105 30.81 -24.19 -3.40
CA ASP A 105 29.53 -23.81 -4.01
C ASP A 105 28.38 -23.95 -3.00
N LEU A 106 28.35 -25.05 -2.24
CA LEU A 106 27.32 -25.28 -1.20
C LEU A 106 27.46 -24.31 -0.02
N ALA A 107 28.69 -23.95 0.37
CA ALA A 107 28.91 -22.94 1.39
C ALA A 107 28.46 -21.55 0.92
N ALA A 108 28.78 -21.17 -0.33
CA ALA A 108 28.33 -19.92 -0.92
C ALA A 108 26.79 -19.86 -1.05
N LEU A 109 26.15 -20.96 -1.47
CA LEU A 109 24.68 -21.07 -1.49
C LEU A 109 24.10 -20.95 -0.09
N THR A 110 24.71 -21.58 0.92
CA THR A 110 24.24 -21.48 2.30
C THR A 110 24.30 -20.03 2.80
N GLU A 111 25.38 -19.32 2.51
CA GLU A 111 25.53 -17.91 2.90
C GLU A 111 24.51 -17.00 2.19
N LEU A 112 24.32 -17.17 0.87
CA LEU A 112 23.34 -16.38 0.12
C LEU A 112 21.89 -16.63 0.58
N LEU A 113 21.55 -17.88 0.93
CA LEU A 113 20.17 -18.27 1.23
C LEU A 113 19.79 -18.19 2.71
N ARG A 114 20.77 -18.22 3.62
CA ARG A 114 20.54 -18.20 5.08
C ARG A 114 21.29 -17.11 5.83
N GLY A 115 22.34 -16.55 5.23
CA GLY A 115 23.13 -15.48 5.82
C GLY A 115 22.57 -14.09 5.52
N GLU A 116 23.33 -13.07 5.91
CA GLU A 116 23.04 -11.67 5.61
C GLU A 116 23.51 -11.31 4.18
N GLY A 117 22.97 -12.02 3.19
CA GLY A 117 23.39 -11.92 1.79
C GLY A 117 22.80 -10.73 1.03
N VAL A 118 21.77 -10.08 1.55
CA VAL A 118 21.13 -8.93 0.89
C VAL A 118 21.79 -7.66 1.39
N THR A 119 22.35 -6.85 0.48
CA THR A 119 22.86 -5.52 0.80
C THR A 119 21.99 -4.47 0.11
N VAL A 120 21.41 -3.55 0.89
CA VAL A 120 20.61 -2.44 0.37
C VAL A 120 21.31 -1.12 0.70
N ALA A 121 21.45 -0.24 -0.30
CA ALA A 121 22.02 1.09 -0.09
C ALA A 121 21.11 1.92 0.83
N HIS A 122 21.68 2.66 1.78
CA HIS A 122 20.89 3.40 2.77
C HIS A 122 20.05 4.53 2.15
N ALA A 123 20.49 5.11 1.03
CA ALA A 123 19.68 6.05 0.25
C ALA A 123 18.37 5.42 -0.24
N ALA A 124 18.38 4.11 -0.49
CA ALA A 124 17.23 3.34 -0.89
C ALA A 124 16.46 2.75 0.29
N ALA A 125 16.97 2.77 1.54
CA ALA A 125 16.35 2.19 2.74
C ALA A 125 15.41 3.15 3.50
N GLY A 126 15.41 4.43 3.11
CA GLY A 126 14.67 5.49 3.80
C GLY A 126 15.39 5.99 5.05
N HIS A 127 15.26 7.28 5.37
CA HIS A 127 15.81 7.83 6.60
C HIS A 127 14.92 7.40 7.77
N ASP A 128 15.41 6.49 8.61
CA ASP A 128 14.83 6.25 9.93
C ASP A 128 15.41 7.30 10.92
N PRO A 129 14.64 8.30 11.37
CA PRO A 129 15.13 9.33 12.28
C PRO A 129 15.50 8.79 13.66
N SER A 130 15.17 7.53 13.98
CA SER A 130 15.51 6.89 15.25
C SER A 130 16.92 6.30 15.32
N VAL A 131 17.64 6.21 14.20
CA VAL A 131 18.99 5.64 14.17
C VAL A 131 20.04 6.76 14.32
N SER A 132 20.24 7.22 15.55
CA SER A 132 21.43 8.01 15.93
C SER A 132 22.65 7.07 16.05
N GLY A 133 23.09 6.52 14.91
CA GLY A 133 24.32 5.76 14.75
C GLY A 133 25.19 6.35 13.64
N PRO A 134 26.48 5.95 13.52
CA PRO A 134 27.32 6.41 12.42
C PRO A 134 26.63 6.11 11.08
N ALA A 135 26.63 7.08 10.15
CA ALA A 135 25.95 7.00 8.86
C ALA A 135 26.31 5.69 8.14
N ARG A 136 25.42 4.70 8.19
CA ARG A 136 25.61 3.43 7.50
C ARG A 136 25.31 3.68 6.03
N LEU A 137 26.29 3.50 5.16
CA LEU A 137 26.12 3.66 3.70
C LEU A 137 25.27 2.52 3.09
N SER A 138 25.19 1.39 3.77
CA SER A 138 24.39 0.23 3.39
C SER A 138 23.93 -0.56 4.62
N GLU A 139 22.80 -1.23 4.49
CA GLU A 139 22.26 -2.17 5.46
C GLU A 139 22.29 -3.57 4.89
N ARG A 140 22.54 -4.56 5.75
CA ARG A 140 22.51 -5.97 5.38
C ARG A 140 21.30 -6.64 6.00
N PHE A 141 20.66 -7.50 5.22
CA PHE A 141 19.50 -8.28 5.64
C PHE A 141 19.68 -9.72 5.22
N THR A 142 19.09 -10.61 6.01
CA THR A 142 18.68 -11.93 5.49
C THR A 142 17.51 -11.76 4.51
N LEU A 143 17.27 -12.75 3.65
CA LEU A 143 16.10 -12.75 2.76
C LEU A 143 14.79 -12.67 3.55
N GLU A 144 14.72 -13.34 4.71
CA GLU A 144 13.53 -13.34 5.57
C GLU A 144 13.26 -11.96 6.18
N GLU A 145 14.28 -11.29 6.72
CA GLU A 145 14.14 -9.94 7.26
C GLU A 145 13.71 -8.94 6.20
N LEU A 146 14.25 -9.07 4.99
CA LEU A 146 13.87 -8.24 3.86
C LEU A 146 12.39 -8.43 3.51
N VAL A 147 11.93 -9.68 3.37
CA VAL A 147 10.51 -9.98 3.08
C VAL A 147 9.60 -9.49 4.21
N SER A 148 10.01 -9.63 5.47
CA SER A 148 9.26 -9.11 6.63
C SER A 148 9.10 -7.59 6.58
N ARG A 149 10.17 -6.85 6.23
CA ARG A 149 10.11 -5.40 6.02
C ARG A 149 9.24 -5.02 4.83
N MET A 150 9.38 -5.73 3.71
CA MET A 150 8.54 -5.54 2.52
C MET A 150 7.06 -5.74 2.86
N ASN A 151 6.72 -6.76 3.64
CA ASN A 151 5.36 -7.02 4.12
C ASN A 151 4.78 -5.84 4.90
N GLY A 152 5.56 -5.24 5.80
CA GLY A 152 5.12 -4.06 6.55
C GLY A 152 4.84 -2.84 5.65
N LEU A 153 5.75 -2.57 4.70
CA LEU A 153 5.58 -1.47 3.74
C LEU A 153 4.38 -1.71 2.82
N TYR A 154 4.23 -2.93 2.32
CA TYR A 154 3.12 -3.34 1.46
C TYR A 154 1.77 -3.19 2.19
N ALA A 155 1.66 -3.68 3.43
CA ALA A 155 0.43 -3.58 4.20
C ALA A 155 0.00 -2.13 4.43
N ASN A 156 0.94 -1.25 4.78
CA ASN A 156 0.67 0.18 4.98
C ASN A 156 0.23 0.87 3.68
N ALA A 157 0.90 0.57 2.56
CA ALA A 157 0.55 1.12 1.26
C ALA A 157 -0.82 0.63 0.78
N LEU A 158 -1.10 -0.65 0.96
CA LEU A 158 -2.38 -1.24 0.59
C LEU A 158 -3.53 -0.67 1.43
N ASP A 159 -3.34 -0.48 2.74
CA ASP A 159 -4.35 0.11 3.62
C ASP A 159 -4.75 1.52 3.18
N MET A 160 -3.75 2.37 2.89
CA MET A 160 -3.94 3.72 2.34
C MET A 160 -4.76 3.70 1.04
N VAL A 161 -4.37 2.84 0.10
CA VAL A 161 -4.97 2.75 -1.23
C VAL A 161 -6.41 2.22 -1.15
N VAL A 162 -6.66 1.19 -0.34
CA VAL A 162 -7.99 0.61 -0.16
C VAL A 162 -8.93 1.55 0.60
N ALA A 163 -8.44 2.22 1.65
CA ALA A 163 -9.24 3.20 2.40
C ALA A 163 -9.70 4.36 1.48
N SER A 164 -8.78 4.90 0.68
CA SER A 164 -9.09 5.98 -0.27
C SER A 164 -10.07 5.53 -1.35
N ASP A 165 -9.85 4.35 -1.94
CA ASP A 165 -10.74 3.73 -2.94
C ASP A 165 -12.16 3.52 -2.40
N THR A 166 -12.27 3.06 -1.14
CA THR A 166 -13.56 2.82 -0.49
C THR A 166 -14.36 4.11 -0.31
N VAL A 167 -13.70 5.18 0.15
CA VAL A 167 -14.34 6.49 0.30
C VAL A 167 -14.76 7.04 -1.06
N TRP A 168 -13.88 7.03 -2.06
CA TRP A 168 -14.20 7.54 -3.40
C TRP A 168 -15.24 6.70 -4.14
N SER A 169 -15.39 5.42 -3.81
CA SER A 169 -16.44 4.58 -4.37
C SER A 169 -17.81 4.85 -3.72
N ALA A 170 -17.85 5.19 -2.43
CA ALA A 170 -19.10 5.33 -1.69
C ALA A 170 -19.64 6.78 -1.66
N MET A 171 -18.79 7.74 -1.34
CA MET A 171 -19.21 9.08 -0.96
C MET A 171 -19.70 9.94 -2.14
N PRO A 172 -19.05 9.96 -3.33
CA PRO A 172 -19.55 10.72 -4.47
C PRO A 172 -20.96 10.28 -4.90
N ALA A 173 -21.24 8.98 -4.92
CA ALA A 173 -22.56 8.45 -5.25
C ALA A 173 -23.62 8.90 -4.23
N ARG A 174 -23.29 8.92 -2.94
CA ARG A 174 -24.18 9.43 -1.88
C ARG A 174 -24.47 10.92 -2.05
N ILE A 175 -23.44 11.71 -2.36
CA ILE A 175 -23.58 13.15 -2.64
C ILE A 175 -24.46 13.39 -3.87
N ASP A 176 -24.30 12.60 -4.93
CA ASP A 176 -25.11 12.73 -6.14
C ASP A 176 -26.61 12.49 -5.87
N LEU A 177 -26.93 11.53 -4.99
CA LEU A 177 -28.30 11.29 -4.54
C LEU A 177 -28.87 12.46 -3.74
N LEU A 178 -28.10 13.01 -2.80
CA LEU A 178 -28.51 14.19 -2.01
C LEU A 178 -28.70 15.41 -2.90
N ALA A 179 -27.80 15.62 -3.87
CA ALA A 179 -27.90 16.72 -4.83
C ALA A 179 -29.14 16.58 -5.72
N ALA A 180 -29.51 15.35 -6.10
CA ALA A 180 -30.74 15.10 -6.85
C ALA A 180 -32.00 15.40 -6.02
N GLU A 181 -32.01 15.04 -4.75
CA GLU A 181 -33.12 15.37 -3.85
C GLU A 181 -33.22 16.88 -3.63
N LEU A 182 -32.10 17.55 -3.38
CA LEU A 182 -32.07 19.01 -3.20
C LEU A 182 -32.62 19.75 -4.43
N ARG A 183 -32.26 19.30 -5.64
CA ARG A 183 -32.84 19.85 -6.89
C ARG A 183 -34.35 19.66 -6.99
N ARG A 184 -34.88 18.52 -6.53
CA ARG A 184 -36.33 18.29 -6.47
C ARG A 184 -37.00 19.24 -5.48
N THR A 185 -36.44 19.38 -4.28
CA THR A 185 -36.93 20.31 -3.26
C THR A 185 -36.92 21.75 -3.75
N HIS A 186 -35.84 22.18 -4.40
CA HIS A 186 -35.75 23.52 -5.00
C HIS A 186 -36.83 23.75 -6.06
N SER A 187 -37.10 22.75 -6.91
CA SER A 187 -38.16 22.82 -7.92
C SER A 187 -39.55 22.98 -7.28
N LEU A 188 -39.81 22.26 -6.18
CA LEU A 188 -41.06 22.35 -5.44
C LEU A 188 -41.20 23.71 -4.72
N ALA A 189 -40.15 24.17 -4.03
CA ALA A 189 -40.09 25.47 -3.38
C ALA A 189 -40.39 26.60 -4.38
N HIS A 190 -39.77 26.54 -5.55
CA HIS A 190 -40.00 27.50 -6.63
C HIS A 190 -41.45 27.51 -7.11
N SER A 191 -42.09 26.33 -7.19
CA SER A 191 -43.49 26.21 -7.63
C SER A 191 -44.49 26.87 -6.68
N VAL A 192 -44.13 27.05 -5.41
CA VAL A 192 -44.94 27.73 -4.39
C VAL A 192 -44.46 29.15 -4.09
N GLY A 193 -43.54 29.69 -4.91
CA GLY A 193 -43.07 31.07 -4.80
C GLY A 193 -41.92 31.30 -3.81
N VAL A 194 -41.33 30.24 -3.25
CA VAL A 194 -40.11 30.36 -2.43
C VAL A 194 -38.91 30.53 -3.37
N ARG A 195 -38.24 31.68 -3.28
CA ARG A 195 -37.06 32.01 -4.09
C ARG A 195 -35.92 32.51 -3.20
N PRO A 196 -34.65 32.20 -3.54
CA PRO A 196 -33.50 32.83 -2.90
C PRO A 196 -33.56 34.36 -3.01
N GLY A 197 -33.15 35.06 -1.96
CA GLY A 197 -33.19 36.50 -1.80
C GLY A 197 -34.57 37.09 -1.52
N GLU A 198 -35.65 36.32 -1.71
CA GLU A 198 -37.03 36.75 -1.48
C GLU A 198 -37.67 36.04 -0.27
N HIS A 199 -37.20 34.84 0.06
CA HIS A 199 -37.74 34.03 1.15
C HIS A 199 -36.60 33.29 1.90
N PRO A 200 -36.57 33.29 3.25
CA PRO A 200 -35.51 32.65 4.03
C PRO A 200 -35.28 31.18 3.68
N ALA A 201 -36.35 30.40 3.49
CA ALA A 201 -36.24 29.01 3.06
C ALA A 201 -35.62 28.82 1.65
N GLY A 202 -35.64 29.84 0.79
CA GLY A 202 -34.90 29.84 -0.47
C GLY A 202 -33.41 30.06 -0.25
N ASP A 203 -33.05 30.99 0.63
CA ASP A 203 -31.66 31.22 1.05
C ASP A 203 -31.05 29.99 1.72
N ASP A 204 -31.82 29.29 2.56
CA ASP A 204 -31.40 28.04 3.20
C ASP A 204 -31.10 26.94 2.17
N LEU A 205 -31.92 26.81 1.12
CA LEU A 205 -31.71 25.81 0.06
C LEU A 205 -30.45 26.11 -0.78
N ASP A 206 -30.16 27.38 -1.03
CA ASP A 206 -28.93 27.80 -1.71
C ASP A 206 -27.71 27.53 -0.82
N ALA A 207 -27.78 27.86 0.47
CA ALA A 207 -26.72 27.57 1.44
C ALA A 207 -26.41 26.06 1.53
N ILE A 208 -27.44 25.20 1.57
CA ILE A 208 -27.27 23.74 1.57
C ILE A 208 -26.65 23.27 0.24
N THR A 209 -26.97 23.91 -0.88
CA THR A 209 -26.38 23.59 -2.18
C THR A 209 -24.88 23.88 -2.18
N GLU A 210 -24.47 25.03 -1.66
CA GLU A 210 -23.06 25.41 -1.52
C GLU A 210 -22.31 24.49 -0.55
N GLU A 211 -22.95 24.13 0.57
CA GLU A 211 -22.39 23.19 1.55
C GLU A 211 -22.15 21.81 0.92
N LEU A 212 -23.12 21.28 0.17
CA LEU A 212 -22.99 19.98 -0.49
C LEU A 212 -21.91 20.00 -1.59
N ALA A 213 -21.78 21.10 -2.34
CA ALA A 213 -20.73 21.27 -3.32
C ALA A 213 -19.34 21.33 -2.67
N THR A 214 -19.22 22.04 -1.54
CA THR A 214 -18.00 22.11 -0.73
C THR A 214 -17.62 20.74 -0.20
N LEU A 215 -18.58 20.00 0.33
CA LEU A 215 -18.39 18.65 0.85
C LEU A 215 -17.93 17.68 -0.24
N ARG A 216 -18.46 17.79 -1.47
CA ARG A 216 -17.98 17.03 -2.63
C ARG A 216 -16.51 17.33 -2.93
N ALA A 217 -16.14 18.60 -2.96
CA ALA A 217 -14.76 19.00 -3.22
C ALA A 217 -13.81 18.46 -2.14
N GLN A 218 -14.21 18.51 -0.87
CA GLN A 218 -13.44 17.97 0.25
C GLN A 218 -13.25 16.45 0.15
N VAL A 219 -14.30 15.69 -0.17
CA VAL A 219 -14.20 14.23 -0.34
C VAL A 219 -13.26 13.85 -1.48
N ILE A 220 -13.30 14.59 -2.60
CA ILE A 220 -12.43 14.33 -3.74
C ILE A 220 -10.97 14.63 -3.39
N ALA A 221 -10.72 15.75 -2.71
CA ALA A 221 -9.36 16.18 -2.39
C ALA A 221 -8.76 15.49 -1.16
N ASP A 222 -9.56 15.10 -0.17
CA ASP A 222 -9.11 14.49 1.10
C ASP A 222 -10.03 13.33 1.54
N PRO A 223 -10.06 12.20 0.81
CA PRO A 223 -10.90 11.05 1.15
C PRO A 223 -10.63 10.49 2.56
N LEU A 224 -9.38 10.48 3.03
CA LEU A 224 -9.07 9.92 4.34
C LEU A 224 -9.58 10.74 5.52
N ALA A 225 -9.91 12.02 5.32
CA ALA A 225 -10.63 12.79 6.33
C ALA A 225 -12.04 12.21 6.60
N PHE A 226 -12.57 11.41 5.67
CA PHE A 226 -13.85 10.72 5.76
C PHE A 226 -13.66 9.21 5.95
N TRP A 227 -12.55 8.76 6.52
CA TRP A 227 -12.30 7.36 6.82
C TRP A 227 -12.28 7.10 8.33
N LEU A 228 -13.11 6.16 8.78
CA LEU A 228 -13.10 5.65 10.14
C LEU A 228 -12.37 4.31 10.17
N PRO A 229 -11.17 4.22 10.78
CA PRO A 229 -10.49 2.94 10.95
C PRO A 229 -11.33 2.04 11.86
N GLY A 230 -11.51 0.77 11.46
CA GLY A 230 -12.27 -0.18 12.26
C GLY A 230 -11.45 -0.71 13.44
N PRO A 231 -12.13 -1.19 14.51
CA PRO A 231 -11.45 -1.72 15.68
C PRO A 231 -10.75 -3.05 15.33
N GLY A 232 -9.42 -3.03 15.33
CA GLY A 232 -8.61 -4.26 15.41
C GLY A 232 -8.51 -5.12 14.15
N SER A 233 -8.82 -4.60 12.96
CA SER A 233 -8.56 -5.35 11.73
C SER A 233 -7.08 -5.26 11.34
N ALA A 234 -6.37 -6.38 11.46
CA ALA A 234 -5.03 -6.55 10.87
C ALA A 234 -5.09 -6.68 9.33
N ALA A 235 -6.29 -6.80 8.75
CA ALA A 235 -6.48 -6.81 7.31
C ALA A 235 -6.52 -5.36 6.77
N PRO A 236 -5.76 -5.06 5.70
CA PRO A 236 -5.80 -3.77 5.02
C PRO A 236 -7.22 -3.36 4.63
N GLY A 237 -7.57 -2.10 4.84
CA GLY A 237 -8.89 -1.56 4.53
C GLY A 237 -9.98 -1.91 5.55
N GLY A 238 -9.61 -2.37 6.75
CA GLY A 238 -10.54 -2.76 7.80
C GLY A 238 -11.26 -1.61 8.52
N GLY A 239 -11.84 -0.67 7.78
CA GLY A 239 -12.59 0.48 8.28
C GLY A 239 -13.83 0.77 7.44
N ARG A 240 -14.41 1.96 7.60
CA ARG A 240 -15.58 2.39 6.83
C ARG A 240 -15.55 3.89 6.54
N PRO A 241 -16.22 4.36 5.48
CA PRO A 241 -16.45 5.79 5.28
C PRO A 241 -17.23 6.41 6.45
N ASP A 242 -16.84 7.61 6.86
CA ASP A 242 -17.57 8.43 7.81
C ASP A 242 -18.75 9.12 7.11
N THR A 243 -19.96 8.65 7.38
CA THR A 243 -21.19 9.24 6.87
C THR A 243 -21.86 10.17 7.87
N ALA A 244 -21.30 10.40 9.07
CA ALA A 244 -21.96 11.18 10.12
C ALA A 244 -22.23 12.64 9.73
N ARG A 245 -21.47 13.18 8.77
CA ARG A 245 -21.71 14.52 8.19
C ARG A 245 -22.85 14.56 7.16
N TYR A 246 -23.45 13.41 6.83
CA TYR A 246 -24.47 13.24 5.79
C TYR A 246 -25.79 12.67 6.31
N ASP A 247 -25.84 12.28 7.58
CA ASP A 247 -27.03 11.82 8.31
C ASP A 247 -27.64 12.97 9.10
#